data_AF-A0A9X8X8U3-F1
#
_entry.id   AF-A0A9X8X8U3-F1
#
_cell.length_a   1.000
_cell.length_b   1.000
_cell.length_c   1.000
_cell.angle_alpha   90.00
_cell.angle_beta   90.00
_cell.angle_gamma   90.00
#
_symmetry.space_group_name_H-M   'P 1'
#
loop_
_entity.id
_entity.type
_entity.pdbx_description
1 polymer ?
#
loop_
_entity_poly.entity_id
_entity_poly.type
_entity_poly.pdbx_seq_one_letter_code
_entity_poly.pdbx_strand_id
1 'polypeptide(L)'
;MGWWHWITAVTEEVQLHLFFNNDQFETAEGSDILRLTPPEVFQAAYGVSAEKLEKDLSPIKESVVISPTNSNRINSVKKSDESNIVVTLNGQITSCEIE
;
A
#
# COMPACT_ATOMS: atom_id res chain seq x y z
N MET A 1 -6.80 -3.18 -15.17
CA MET A 1 -8.08 -3.72 -14.66
C MET A 1 -8.15 -3.42 -13.16
N GLY A 2 -9.20 -2.74 -12.68
CA GLY A 2 -9.31 -2.32 -11.27
C GLY A 2 -10.15 -3.28 -10.43
N TRP A 3 -9.53 -4.31 -9.87
CA TRP A 3 -10.16 -5.18 -8.88
C TRP A 3 -9.83 -4.71 -7.47
N TRP A 4 -10.78 -4.81 -6.54
CA TRP A 4 -10.49 -4.57 -5.13
C TRP A 4 -9.66 -5.72 -4.57
N HIS A 5 -8.50 -5.40 -4.00
CA HIS A 5 -7.62 -6.37 -3.35
C HIS A 5 -7.63 -6.10 -1.84
N TRP A 6 -7.77 -7.17 -1.05
CA TRP A 6 -7.63 -7.13 0.39
C TRP A 6 -6.57 -8.14 0.80
N ILE A 7 -5.48 -7.66 1.40
CA ILE A 7 -4.35 -8.49 1.81
C ILE A 7 -4.15 -8.31 3.31
N THR A 8 -4.14 -9.42 4.05
CA THR A 8 -3.87 -9.43 5.48
C THR A 8 -2.76 -10.42 5.77
N ALA A 9 -1.65 -9.92 6.31
CA ALA A 9 -0.60 -10.77 6.82
C ALA A 9 -1.09 -11.53 8.05
N VAL A 10 -0.95 -12.86 8.06
CA VAL A 10 -1.29 -13.72 9.21
C VAL A 10 -0.11 -13.94 10.16
N THR A 11 1.09 -13.56 9.73
CA THR A 11 2.33 -13.59 10.49
C THR A 11 3.14 -12.31 10.20
N GLU A 12 4.16 -12.04 11.01
CA GLU A 12 5.08 -10.91 10.80
C GLU A 12 6.09 -11.16 9.66
N GLU A 13 6.20 -12.40 9.18
CA GLU A 13 7.18 -12.83 8.18
C GLU A 13 6.55 -12.89 6.78
N VAL A 14 5.94 -11.79 6.34
CA VAL A 14 5.30 -11.70 5.03
C VAL A 14 6.10 -10.80 4.10
N GLN A 15 6.43 -11.33 2.93
CA GLN A 15 6.95 -10.57 1.79
C GLN A 15 5.91 -10.62 0.67
N LEU A 16 5.51 -9.46 0.16
CA LEU A 16 4.57 -9.33 -0.95
C LEU A 16 5.31 -8.82 -2.18
N HIS A 17 5.26 -9.57 -3.27
CA HIS A 17 5.79 -9.18 -4.57
C HIS A 17 4.65 -9.20 -5.59
N LEU A 18 4.38 -8.06 -6.21
CA LEU A 18 3.33 -7.89 -7.22
C LEU A 18 3.95 -7.60 -8.58
N PHE A 19 3.48 -8.30 -9.61
CA PHE A 19 3.86 -8.05 -11.00
C PHE A 19 2.66 -7.48 -11.76
N PHE A 20 2.87 -6.37 -12.44
CA PHE A 20 1.85 -5.73 -13.26
C PHE A 20 2.23 -5.89 -14.72
N ASN A 21 1.26 -6.18 -15.57
CA ASN A 21 1.45 -6.33 -17.02
C ASN A 21 1.38 -4.99 -17.76
N ASN A 22 1.74 -3.90 -17.08
CA ASN A 22 1.73 -2.54 -17.59
C ASN A 22 3.04 -1.84 -17.17
N ASP A 23 3.52 -0.93 -17.99
CA ASP A 23 4.72 -0.12 -17.72
C ASP A 23 4.44 1.00 -16.70
N GLN A 24 3.17 1.38 -16.53
CA GLN A 24 2.71 2.31 -15.50
C GLN A 24 2.02 1.56 -14.35
N PHE A 25 2.40 1.91 -13.12
CA PHE A 25 1.75 1.41 -11.92
C PHE A 25 0.38 2.09 -11.74
N GLU A 26 -0.68 1.34 -12.04
CA GLU A 26 -2.07 1.79 -11.86
C GLU A 26 -2.64 1.18 -10.58
N THR A 27 -2.30 1.75 -9.43
CA THR A 27 -2.99 1.47 -8.16
C THR A 27 -3.89 2.64 -7.80
N ALA A 28 -5.01 2.34 -7.15
CA ALA A 28 -5.79 3.31 -6.41
C ALA A 28 -5.97 2.76 -5.00
N GLU A 29 -5.38 3.45 -4.02
CA GLU A 29 -5.43 2.98 -2.65
C GLU A 29 -6.86 3.07 -2.11
N GLY A 30 -7.29 2.02 -1.41
CA GLY A 30 -8.63 1.97 -0.83
C GLY A 30 -8.89 3.12 0.15
N SER A 31 -7.84 3.57 0.86
CA SER A 31 -7.85 4.75 1.72
C SER A 31 -8.19 6.04 0.96
N ASP A 32 -7.66 6.22 -0.25
CA ASP A 32 -7.96 7.36 -1.10
C ASP A 32 -9.34 7.26 -1.70
N ILE A 33 -9.77 6.07 -2.13
CA ILE A 33 -11.15 5.84 -2.58
C ILE A 33 -12.13 6.24 -1.48
N LEU A 34 -11.88 5.85 -0.23
CA LEU A 34 -12.75 6.21 0.90
C LEU A 34 -12.70 7.70 1.24
N ARG A 35 -11.52 8.30 1.29
CA ARG A 35 -11.31 9.68 1.77
C ARG A 35 -11.62 10.75 0.72
N LEU A 36 -11.32 10.49 -0.55
CA LEU A 36 -11.44 11.47 -1.64
C LEU A 36 -12.78 11.40 -2.37
N THR A 37 -13.51 10.30 -2.24
CA THR A 37 -14.87 10.22 -2.78
C THR A 37 -15.82 11.03 -1.88
N PRO A 38 -16.55 12.02 -2.43
CA PRO A 38 -17.50 12.80 -1.64
C PRO A 38 -18.52 11.90 -0.93
N PRO A 39 -18.82 12.12 0.36
CA PRO A 39 -19.75 11.28 1.12
C PRO A 39 -21.14 11.12 0.47
N GLU A 40 -21.59 12.14 -0.26
CA GLU A 40 -22.88 12.15 -0.98
C GLU A 40 -22.91 11.10 -2.10
N VAL A 41 -21.77 10.76 -2.69
CA VAL A 41 -21.67 9.70 -3.71
C VAL A 41 -21.97 8.34 -3.08
N PHE A 42 -21.43 8.06 -1.89
CA PHE A 42 -21.74 6.84 -1.16
C PHE A 42 -23.20 6.79 -0.71
N GLN A 43 -23.76 7.93 -0.29
CA GLN A 43 -25.18 8.03 0.05
C GLN A 43 -26.07 7.71 -1.15
N ALA A 44 -25.76 8.26 -2.33
CA ALA A 44 -26.51 8.01 -3.55
C ALA A 44 -26.37 6.55 -4.03
N ALA A 45 -25.17 5.97 -3.91
CA ALA A 45 -24.89 4.62 -4.40
C ALA A 45 -25.36 3.51 -3.44
N TYR A 46 -25.25 3.71 -2.13
CA TYR A 46 -25.43 2.67 -1.12
C TYR A 46 -26.46 3.00 -0.03
N GLY A 47 -27.07 4.20 -0.06
CA GLY A 47 -28.08 4.61 0.92
C GLY A 47 -27.53 4.84 2.33
N VAL A 48 -26.21 4.99 2.48
CA VAL A 48 -25.56 5.31 3.76
C VAL A 48 -25.69 6.81 4.08
N SER A 49 -25.62 7.20 5.35
CA SER A 49 -25.62 8.62 5.74
C SER A 49 -24.29 9.26 5.42
N ALA A 50 -24.28 10.30 4.58
CA ALA A 50 -23.09 11.09 4.24
C ALA A 50 -22.42 11.67 5.51
N GLU A 51 -23.20 12.29 6.39
CA GLU A 51 -22.72 12.89 7.64
C GLU A 51 -22.04 11.85 8.56
N LYS A 52 -22.64 10.66 8.69
CA LYS A 52 -22.05 9.58 9.48
C LYS A 52 -20.76 9.06 8.83
N LEU A 53 -20.78 8.90 7.51
CA LEU A 53 -19.63 8.40 6.77
C LEU A 53 -18.44 9.36 6.84
N GLU A 54 -18.66 10.66 6.71
CA GLU A 54 -17.62 11.69 6.85
C GLU A 54 -16.94 11.60 8.21
N LYS A 55 -17.74 11.45 9.28
CA LYS A 55 -17.22 11.26 10.63
C LYS A 55 -16.42 9.96 10.76
N ASP A 56 -16.96 8.85 10.28
CA ASP A 56 -16.37 7.52 10.41
C ASP A 56 -15.04 7.40 9.61
N LEU A 57 -14.94 8.10 8.47
CA LEU A 57 -13.74 8.12 7.63
C LEU A 57 -12.73 9.22 8.01
N SER A 58 -13.10 10.16 8.88
CA SER A 58 -12.25 11.27 9.31
C SER A 58 -10.84 10.87 9.84
N PRO A 59 -10.59 9.67 10.41
CA PRO A 59 -9.23 9.28 10.81
C PRO A 59 -8.28 8.99 9.63
N ILE A 60 -8.80 8.73 8.43
CA ILE A 60 -7.98 8.51 7.23
C ILE A 60 -7.53 9.89 6.75
N LYS A 61 -6.24 10.22 6.90
CA LYS A 61 -5.68 11.53 6.52
C LYS A 61 -4.78 11.49 5.30
N GLU A 62 -4.31 10.31 4.93
CA GLU A 62 -3.32 10.10 3.88
C GLU A 62 -3.58 8.78 3.15
N SER A 63 -2.91 8.60 2.01
CA SER A 63 -2.89 7.35 1.27
C SER A 63 -2.16 6.27 2.07
N VAL A 64 -2.75 5.09 2.15
CA VAL A 64 -2.23 3.93 2.90
C VAL A 64 -2.12 2.74 1.94
N VAL A 65 -0.88 2.30 1.69
CA VAL A 65 -0.58 1.21 0.75
C VAL A 65 -0.45 -0.15 1.46
N ILE A 66 0.09 -0.20 2.69
CA ILE A 66 0.28 -1.43 3.47
C ILE A 66 0.15 -1.13 4.97
N SER A 67 -1.08 -0.94 5.45
CA SER A 67 -1.44 -0.59 6.85
C SER A 67 -0.69 0.64 7.41
N PRO A 68 -1.10 1.18 8.57
CA PRO A 68 -0.29 2.18 9.24
C PRO A 68 1.05 1.54 9.61
N THR A 69 2.13 1.98 8.98
CA THR A 69 3.45 1.74 9.54
C THR A 69 3.42 2.37 10.92
N ASN A 70 3.61 1.58 11.98
CA ASN A 70 3.94 2.16 13.28
C ASN A 70 5.10 3.14 13.02
N SER A 71 4.86 4.45 13.11
CA SER A 71 5.84 5.51 12.80
C SER A 71 7.19 5.27 13.51
N ASN A 72 7.16 4.56 14.64
CA ASN A 72 8.32 4.15 15.41
C ASN A 72 9.22 3.07 14.78
N ARG A 73 8.82 2.37 13.70
CA ARG A 73 9.66 1.31 13.08
C ARG A 73 10.68 1.86 12.05
N ILE A 74 10.54 3.10 11.57
CA ILE A 74 11.44 3.64 10.53
C ILE A 74 12.77 4.14 11.12
N ASN A 75 12.87 4.35 12.44
CA ASN A 75 14.07 4.90 13.08
C ASN A 75 15.20 3.88 13.37
N SER A 76 15.06 2.60 13.00
CA SER A 76 16.08 1.58 13.30
C SER A 76 16.86 1.06 12.08
N VAL A 77 16.54 1.48 10.85
CA VAL A 77 17.40 1.18 9.70
C VAL A 77 18.61 2.12 9.80
N LYS A 78 19.65 1.65 10.51
CA LYS A 78 20.99 2.20 10.35
C LYS A 78 21.31 2.19 8.87
N LYS A 79 21.59 3.37 8.32
CA LYS A 79 22.15 3.54 6.98
C LYS A 79 23.47 2.77 6.96
N SER A 80 23.46 1.53 6.46
CA SER A 80 24.68 0.82 6.11
C SER A 80 25.16 1.43 4.80
N ASP A 81 26.31 2.08 4.85
CA ASP A 81 27.07 2.42 3.66
C ASP A 81 27.25 1.16 2.79
N GLU A 82 27.14 1.34 1.47
CA GLU A 82 27.32 0.37 0.38
C GLU A 82 26.12 -0.56 0.09
N SER A 83 25.14 -0.02 -0.64
CA SER A 83 24.02 -0.75 -1.24
C SER A 83 24.45 -1.49 -2.51
N ASN A 84 25.06 -2.67 -2.37
CA ASN A 84 25.11 -3.66 -3.44
C ASN A 84 23.89 -4.57 -3.31
N ILE A 85 22.86 -4.36 -4.13
CA ILE A 85 21.71 -5.26 -4.18
C ILE A 85 22.18 -6.56 -4.85
N VAL A 86 22.15 -7.66 -4.10
CA VAL A 86 22.47 -9.00 -4.60
C VAL A 86 21.21 -9.85 -4.68
N VAL A 87 20.98 -10.44 -5.85
CA VAL A 87 19.85 -11.32 -6.13
C VAL A 87 20.36 -12.76 -6.22
N THR A 88 19.73 -13.68 -5.49
CA THR A 88 20.07 -15.10 -5.55
C THR A 88 19.10 -15.83 -6.49
N LEU A 89 19.62 -16.38 -7.59
CA LEU A 89 18.87 -17.22 -8.53
C LEU A 89 19.48 -18.62 -8.55
N ASN A 90 18.69 -19.65 -8.24
CA ASN A 90 19.12 -21.06 -8.22
C ASN A 90 20.40 -21.31 -7.37
N GLY A 91 20.59 -20.54 -6.30
CA GLY A 91 21.76 -20.64 -5.43
C GLY A 91 23.00 -19.89 -5.92
N GLN A 92 22.94 -19.19 -7.05
CA GLN A 92 23.97 -18.26 -7.50
C GLN A 92 23.61 -16.83 -7.11
N ILE A 93 24.58 -16.12 -6.53
CA ILE A 93 24.46 -14.72 -6.13
C ILE A 93 24.92 -13.84 -7.30
N THR A 94 24.06 -12.92 -7.75
CA THR A 94 24.34 -11.98 -8.83
C THR A 94 24.13 -10.54 -8.34
N SER A 95 25.09 -9.65 -8.61
CA SER A 95 24.93 -8.21 -8.34
C SER A 95 24.03 -7.57 -9.41
N CYS A 96 23.02 -6.83 -8.97
CA CYS A 96 22.16 -6.06 -9.87
C CYS A 96 22.68 -4.61 -9.89
N GLU A 97 23.14 -4.14 -11.05
CA GLU A 97 23.36 -2.71 -11.28
C GLU A 97 22.03 -2.09 -11.71
N ILE A 98 21.64 -0.98 -11.06
CA ILE A 98 20.48 -0.19 -11.46
C ILE A 98 21.01 0.85 -12.45
N GLU A 99 20.63 0.75 -13.72
CA GLU A 99 20.79 1.82 -14.73
C GLU A 99 19.78 2.96 -14.50
#